data_AF-A0A0D2M8X7-F1
#
_entry.id   AF-A0A0D2M8X7-F1
#
_cell.length_a   1.000
_cell.length_b   1.000
_cell.length_c   1.000
_cell.angle_alpha   90.00
_cell.angle_beta   90.00
_cell.angle_gamma   90.00
#
_symmetry.space_group_name_H-M   'P 1'
#
loop_
_entity.id
_entity.type
_entity.pdbx_description
1 polymer ?
#
loop_
_entity_poly.entity_id
_entity_poly.type
_entity_poly.pdbx_seq_one_letter_code
_entity_poly.pdbx_strand_id
1 'polypeptide(L)'
;MAPLVTPPIISHQGWASPEMLAGQAYGKEADVFSFGVVLWELITLKQPWRNEAEGGSVVPLYLIINEVTAGNRLDMPAAEDVAPPLPEVAAVISLARECWDQAPARRPTMADVAGRLRGIIGGIKGRRREAQQRAAAARLGSASSGASTAASAATSSGGLGGGDG
;
A
#
# COMPACT_ATOMS: atom_id res chain seq x y z
N MET A 1 21.80 -19.72 -40.90
CA MET A 1 20.44 -20.04 -40.41
C MET A 1 20.39 -19.61 -38.96
N ALA A 2 19.96 -18.37 -38.68
CA ALA A 2 19.87 -17.86 -37.31
C ALA A 2 18.64 -18.48 -36.62
N PRO A 3 18.73 -18.85 -35.32
CA PRO A 3 17.60 -19.45 -34.65
C PRO A 3 16.47 -18.43 -34.59
N LEU A 4 15.27 -18.87 -34.99
CA LEU A 4 14.03 -18.12 -34.79
C LEU A 4 13.80 -18.05 -33.28
N VAL A 5 14.24 -16.96 -32.66
CA VAL A 5 13.74 -16.55 -31.35
C VAL A 5 12.26 -16.29 -31.57
N THR A 6 11.42 -17.26 -31.22
CA THR A 6 9.98 -17.01 -31.10
C THR A 6 9.83 -15.81 -30.18
N PRO A 7 9.23 -14.68 -30.65
CA PRO A 7 9.01 -13.56 -29.76
C PRO A 7 8.21 -14.10 -28.58
N PRO A 8 8.63 -13.83 -27.33
CA PRO A 8 7.90 -14.33 -26.19
C PRO A 8 6.45 -13.92 -26.36
N ILE A 9 5.53 -14.86 -26.14
CA ILE A 9 4.11 -14.55 -26.10
C ILE A 9 3.94 -13.69 -24.84
N ILE A 10 4.13 -12.38 -24.97
CA ILE A 10 3.98 -11.40 -23.89
C ILE A 10 2.48 -11.31 -23.66
N SER A 11 1.95 -12.26 -22.89
CA SER A 11 0.53 -12.37 -22.55
C SER A 11 0.08 -11.26 -21.59
N HIS A 12 0.99 -10.44 -21.05
CA HIS A 12 0.72 -9.29 -20.17
C HIS A 12 1.65 -8.10 -20.52
N GLN A 13 1.36 -7.40 -21.61
CA GLN A 13 2.21 -6.32 -22.15
C GLN A 13 2.24 -5.06 -21.26
N GLY A 14 1.22 -4.86 -20.42
CA GLY A 14 1.12 -3.66 -19.58
C GLY A 14 2.17 -3.53 -18.48
N TRP A 15 2.89 -4.61 -18.18
CA TRP A 15 3.95 -4.67 -17.16
C TRP A 15 5.35 -4.71 -17.78
N ALA A 16 5.46 -4.90 -19.10
CA ALA A 16 6.74 -5.08 -19.76
C ALA A 16 7.57 -3.79 -19.76
N SER A 17 8.89 -3.94 -19.57
CA SER A 17 9.81 -2.82 -19.59
C SER A 17 9.99 -2.22 -20.99
N PRO A 18 10.45 -0.95 -21.11
CA PRO A 18 10.66 -0.31 -22.40
C PRO A 18 11.56 -1.12 -23.33
N GLU A 19 12.64 -1.70 -22.79
CA GLU A 19 13.58 -2.52 -23.56
C GLU A 19 12.97 -3.85 -24.03
N MET A 20 12.09 -4.46 -23.25
CA MET A 20 11.34 -5.66 -23.67
C MET A 20 10.37 -5.33 -24.80
N LEU A 21 9.63 -4.22 -24.66
CA LEU A 21 8.67 -3.74 -25.66
C LEU A 21 9.36 -3.32 -26.96
N ALA A 22 10.58 -2.79 -26.88
CA ALA A 22 11.41 -2.45 -28.02
C ALA A 22 12.15 -3.65 -28.65
N GLY A 23 12.01 -4.86 -28.08
CA GLY A 23 12.72 -6.06 -28.56
C GLY A 23 14.24 -6.01 -28.37
N GLN A 24 14.72 -5.20 -27.43
CA GLN A 24 16.14 -5.06 -27.11
C GLN A 24 16.60 -6.15 -26.13
N ALA A 25 17.92 -6.30 -25.95
CA ALA A 25 18.46 -7.15 -24.90
C ALA A 25 18.06 -6.61 -23.53
N TYR A 26 17.57 -7.48 -22.65
CA TYR A 26 17.09 -7.13 -21.33
C TYR A 26 17.70 -8.04 -20.26
N GLY A 27 17.83 -7.51 -19.05
CA GLY A 27 18.39 -8.18 -17.88
C GLY A 27 17.39 -8.26 -16.73
N LYS A 28 17.90 -8.48 -15.51
CA LYS A 28 17.09 -8.58 -14.27
C LYS A 28 16.35 -7.27 -13.95
N GLU A 29 16.84 -6.16 -14.50
CA GLU A 29 16.27 -4.82 -14.37
C GLU A 29 14.88 -4.73 -15.02
N ALA A 30 14.59 -5.58 -16.01
CA ALA A 30 13.26 -5.67 -16.61
C ALA A 30 12.21 -6.24 -15.63
N ASP A 31 12.61 -7.20 -14.79
CA ASP A 31 11.76 -7.70 -13.70
C ASP A 31 11.50 -6.60 -12.66
N VAL A 32 12.50 -5.75 -12.37
CA VAL A 32 12.35 -4.60 -11.46
C VAL A 32 11.31 -3.62 -11.99
N PHE A 33 11.36 -3.32 -13.29
CA PHE A 33 10.35 -2.48 -13.93
C PHE A 33 8.95 -3.06 -13.76
N SER A 34 8.79 -4.34 -14.09
CA SER A 34 7.51 -5.04 -14.01
C SER A 34 6.96 -5.02 -12.58
N PHE A 35 7.84 -5.15 -11.58
CA PHE A 35 7.47 -5.02 -10.18
C PHE A 35 7.05 -3.61 -9.77
N GLY A 36 7.65 -2.57 -10.37
CA GLY A 36 7.19 -1.18 -10.20
C GLY A 36 5.75 -1.00 -10.67
N VAL A 37 5.38 -1.60 -11.81
CA VAL A 37 3.99 -1.62 -12.29
C VAL A 37 3.07 -2.40 -11.34
N VAL A 38 3.53 -3.52 -10.78
CA VAL A 38 2.76 -4.26 -9.74
C VAL A 38 2.54 -3.41 -8.50
N LEU A 39 3.53 -2.65 -8.03
CA LEU A 39 3.35 -1.75 -6.89
C LEU A 39 2.31 -0.67 -7.19
N TRP A 40 2.32 -0.11 -8.40
CA TRP A 40 1.27 0.82 -8.85
C TRP A 40 -0.11 0.16 -8.87
N GLU A 41 -0.23 -1.06 -9.38
CA GLU A 41 -1.48 -1.83 -9.41
C GLU A 41 -1.99 -2.11 -7.99
N LEU A 42 -1.11 -2.40 -7.03
CA LEU A 42 -1.49 -2.59 -5.63
C LEU A 42 -1.94 -1.29 -4.95
N ILE A 43 -1.35 -0.15 -5.30
CA ILE A 43 -1.73 1.16 -4.76
C ILE A 43 -3.09 1.60 -5.30
N THR A 44 -3.30 1.43 -6.60
CA THR A 44 -4.49 1.94 -7.30
C THR A 44 -5.63 0.94 -7.34
N LEU A 45 -5.34 -0.36 -7.20
CA LEU A 45 -6.24 -1.48 -7.45
C LEU A 45 -6.83 -1.46 -8.88
N LYS A 46 -6.10 -0.87 -9.82
CA LYS A 46 -6.48 -0.74 -11.23
C LYS A 46 -5.62 -1.64 -12.11
N GLN A 47 -6.19 -2.09 -13.23
CA GLN A 47 -5.42 -2.78 -14.25
C GLN A 47 -4.58 -1.76 -15.03
N PRO A 48 -3.26 -2.01 -15.25
CA PRO A 48 -2.42 -1.10 -16.00
C PRO A 48 -2.87 -1.01 -17.46
N TRP A 49 -2.82 0.21 -18.00
CA TRP A 49 -3.21 0.53 -19.39
C TRP A 49 -4.62 0.06 -19.75
N ARG A 50 -5.56 0.17 -18.79
CA ARG A 50 -6.99 0.00 -19.01
C ARG A 50 -7.61 1.36 -19.29
N ASN A 51 -8.36 1.46 -20.40
CA ASN A 51 -9.12 2.66 -20.71
C ASN A 51 -10.45 2.64 -19.93
N GLU A 52 -10.52 3.41 -18.84
CA GLU A 52 -11.72 3.52 -18.02
C GLU A 52 -12.87 4.26 -18.76
N ALA A 53 -12.56 5.15 -19.71
CA ALA A 53 -13.56 5.90 -20.47
C ALA A 53 -14.27 5.03 -21.54
N GLU A 54 -13.60 4.01 -22.07
CA GLU A 54 -14.12 3.12 -23.12
C GLU A 54 -14.57 1.76 -22.56
N GLY A 55 -15.38 1.80 -21.49
CA GLY A 55 -15.97 0.60 -20.90
C GLY A 55 -14.97 -0.37 -20.29
N GLY A 56 -13.77 0.10 -19.94
CA GLY A 56 -12.71 -0.72 -19.36
C GLY A 56 -11.93 -1.55 -20.39
N SER A 57 -11.93 -1.18 -21.68
CA SER A 57 -11.15 -1.90 -22.69
C SER A 57 -9.64 -1.77 -22.42
N VAL A 58 -8.87 -2.81 -22.73
CA VAL A 58 -7.40 -2.76 -22.65
C VAL A 58 -6.87 -1.90 -23.80
N VAL A 59 -5.96 -0.98 -23.49
CA VAL A 59 -5.33 -0.13 -24.51
C VAL A 59 -4.59 -1.02 -25.52
N PRO A 60 -4.75 -0.79 -26.84
CA PRO A 60 -4.03 -1.52 -27.87
C PRO A 60 -2.51 -1.53 -27.65
N LEU A 61 -1.87 -2.68 -27.87
CA LEU A 61 -0.43 -2.88 -27.62
C LEU A 61 0.46 -1.78 -28.22
N TYR A 62 0.20 -1.37 -29.46
CA TYR A 62 1.05 -0.39 -30.13
C TYR A 62 1.09 0.96 -29.40
N LEU A 63 -0.01 1.35 -28.74
CA LEU A 63 -0.06 2.57 -27.92
C LEU A 63 0.73 2.37 -26.63
N ILE A 64 0.61 1.21 -25.98
CA ILE A 64 1.41 0.89 -24.78
C ILE A 64 2.91 0.95 -25.11
N ILE A 65 3.32 0.36 -26.24
CA ILE A 65 4.71 0.44 -26.72
C ILE A 65 5.12 1.90 -26.89
N ASN A 66 4.32 2.71 -27.58
CA ASN A 66 4.63 4.12 -27.82
C ASN A 66 4.80 4.90 -26.50
N GLU A 67 3.84 4.79 -25.57
CA GLU A 67 3.86 5.50 -24.30
C GLU A 67 5.07 5.10 -23.43
N VAL A 68 5.27 3.78 -23.23
CA VAL A 68 6.31 3.28 -22.34
C VAL A 68 7.71 3.56 -22.90
N THR A 69 7.89 3.41 -24.22
CA THR A 69 9.19 3.70 -24.86
C THR A 69 9.49 5.20 -24.94
N ALA A 70 8.48 6.06 -25.01
CA ALA A 70 8.62 7.51 -24.91
C ALA A 70 8.95 8.01 -23.50
N GLY A 71 8.87 7.15 -22.48
CA GLY A 71 9.13 7.52 -21.09
C GLY A 71 7.89 7.90 -20.28
N ASN A 72 6.70 7.79 -20.88
CA ASN A 72 5.45 8.03 -20.17
C ASN A 72 5.14 6.85 -19.23
N ARG A 73 4.37 7.13 -18.17
CA ARG A 73 4.03 6.18 -17.11
C ARG A 73 2.56 6.31 -16.75
N LEU A 74 2.05 5.29 -16.06
CA LEU A 74 0.72 5.32 -15.47
C LEU A 74 0.63 6.42 -14.41
N ASP A 75 -0.53 7.08 -14.36
CA ASP A 75 -0.78 8.13 -13.38
C ASP A 75 -0.71 7.57 -11.96
N MET A 76 0.21 8.10 -11.17
CA MET A 76 0.43 7.70 -9.78
C MET A 76 -0.31 8.68 -8.86
N PRO A 77 -1.24 8.23 -8.01
CA PRO A 77 -1.97 9.10 -7.09
C PRO A 77 -1.03 9.77 -6.08
N ALA A 78 -1.47 10.89 -5.50
CA ALA A 78 -0.80 11.46 -4.34
C ALA A 78 -1.03 10.56 -3.11
N ALA A 79 -0.12 10.59 -2.13
CA ALA A 79 -0.19 9.66 -1.00
C ALA A 79 -1.43 9.90 -0.12
N GLU A 80 -1.86 11.15 -0.05
CA GLU A 80 -3.07 11.63 0.62
C GLU A 80 -4.38 11.12 -0.02
N ASP A 81 -4.36 10.80 -1.32
CA ASP A 81 -5.53 10.32 -2.06
C ASP A 81 -5.72 8.80 -1.94
N VAL A 82 -4.74 8.09 -1.38
CA VAL A 82 -4.78 6.63 -1.22
C VAL A 82 -5.53 6.25 0.06
N ALA A 83 -6.64 5.55 -0.11
CA ALA A 83 -7.47 5.06 0.99
C ALA A 83 -7.18 3.57 1.29
N PRO A 84 -7.08 3.15 2.57
CA PRO A 84 -7.07 4.00 3.76
C PRO A 84 -5.75 4.80 3.89
N PRO A 85 -5.76 5.97 4.57
CA PRO A 85 -4.58 6.80 4.71
C PRO A 85 -3.51 6.04 5.51
N LEU A 86 -2.40 5.75 4.84
CA LEU A 86 -1.25 5.04 5.41
C LEU A 86 0.01 5.88 5.20
N PRO A 87 0.70 6.31 6.27
CA PRO A 87 1.89 7.14 6.16
C PRO A 87 3.01 6.47 5.35
N GLU A 88 3.04 5.13 5.29
CA GLU A 88 4.04 4.39 4.53
C GLU A 88 3.76 4.37 3.01
N VAL A 89 2.54 4.74 2.56
CA VAL A 89 2.19 4.73 1.13
C VAL A 89 3.09 5.65 0.32
N ALA A 90 3.46 6.82 0.85
CA ALA A 90 4.41 7.71 0.19
C ALA A 90 5.75 7.01 -0.13
N ALA A 91 6.23 6.16 0.79
CA ALA A 91 7.45 5.39 0.58
C ALA A 91 7.28 4.28 -0.48
N VAL A 92 6.10 3.64 -0.54
CA VAL A 92 5.77 2.65 -1.58
C VAL A 92 5.66 3.33 -2.95
N ILE A 93 5.03 4.50 -3.04
CA ILE A 93 4.93 5.31 -4.27
C ILE A 93 6.32 5.68 -4.78
N SER A 94 7.21 6.18 -3.91
CA SER A 94 8.59 6.50 -4.28
C SER A 94 9.30 5.25 -4.82
N LEU A 95 9.19 4.13 -4.11
CA LEU A 95 9.82 2.87 -4.53
C LEU A 95 9.30 2.40 -5.89
N ALA A 96 7.98 2.45 -6.12
CA ALA A 96 7.38 2.12 -7.40
C ALA A 96 7.95 3.01 -8.53
N ARG A 97 8.09 4.32 -8.26
CA ARG A 97 8.66 5.28 -9.21
C ARG A 97 10.11 4.99 -9.59
N GLU A 98 10.91 4.53 -8.63
CA GLU A 98 12.31 4.16 -8.86
C GLU A 98 12.42 2.82 -9.60
N CYS A 99 11.54 1.86 -9.28
CA CYS A 99 11.52 0.54 -9.93
C CYS A 99 11.24 0.62 -11.44
N TRP A 100 10.33 1.50 -11.88
CA TRP A 100 9.95 1.62 -13.29
C TRP A 100 10.67 2.75 -14.04
N ASP A 101 11.88 3.13 -13.60
CA ASP A 101 12.68 4.14 -14.28
C ASP A 101 12.96 3.75 -15.74
N GLN A 102 13.02 4.75 -16.63
CA GLN A 102 13.28 4.53 -18.06
C GLN A 102 14.64 3.87 -18.29
N ALA A 103 15.68 4.30 -17.58
CA ALA A 103 17.02 3.75 -17.70
C ALA A 103 17.16 2.51 -16.81
N PRO A 104 17.44 1.31 -17.35
CA PRO A 104 17.61 0.09 -16.56
C PRO A 104 18.63 0.24 -15.42
N ALA A 105 19.73 0.95 -15.68
CA ALA A 105 20.81 1.18 -14.72
C ALA A 105 20.43 2.10 -13.53
N ARG A 106 19.33 2.86 -13.62
CA ARG A 106 18.84 3.71 -12.51
C ARG A 106 17.86 2.97 -11.60
N ARG A 107 17.41 1.78 -12.00
CA ARG A 107 16.49 0.97 -11.21
C ARG A 107 17.25 0.36 -10.03
N PRO A 108 16.66 0.30 -8.82
CA PRO A 108 17.26 -0.40 -7.69
C PRO A 108 17.37 -1.91 -7.97
N THR A 109 18.26 -2.61 -7.27
CA THR A 109 18.27 -4.07 -7.37
C THR A 109 17.05 -4.66 -6.64
N MET A 110 16.59 -5.85 -7.02
CA MET A 110 15.53 -6.52 -6.25
C MET A 110 15.88 -6.75 -4.78
N ALA A 111 17.17 -6.88 -4.46
CA ALA A 111 17.62 -6.98 -3.07
C ALA A 111 17.35 -5.67 -2.30
N ASP A 112 17.61 -4.52 -2.92
CA ASP A 112 17.32 -3.20 -2.36
C ASP A 112 15.82 -2.96 -2.21
N VAL A 113 15.04 -3.30 -3.25
CA VAL A 113 13.57 -3.24 -3.23
C VAL A 113 13.02 -4.04 -2.06
N ALA A 114 13.43 -5.30 -1.92
CA ALA A 114 13.00 -6.17 -0.82
C ALA A 114 13.45 -5.63 0.55
N GLY A 115 14.64 -5.04 0.65
CA GLY A 115 15.14 -4.39 1.86
C GLY A 115 14.25 -3.22 2.30
N ARG A 116 13.90 -2.33 1.37
CA ARG A 116 13.03 -1.18 1.63
C ARG A 116 11.62 -1.60 2.01
N LEU A 117 11.05 -2.60 1.32
CA LEU A 117 9.73 -3.15 1.67
C LEU A 117 9.72 -3.77 3.06
N ARG A 118 10.78 -4.49 3.47
CA ARG A 118 10.89 -5.00 4.85
C ARG A 118 10.88 -3.88 5.89
N GLY A 119 11.56 -2.76 5.62
CA GLY A 119 11.53 -1.57 6.48
C GLY A 119 10.12 -1.00 6.62
N ILE A 120 9.42 -0.83 5.50
CA ILE A 120 8.03 -0.35 5.45
C ILE A 120 7.09 -1.27 6.26
N ILE A 121 7.17 -2.58 6.04
CA ILE A 121 6.37 -3.58 6.78
C ILE A 121 6.70 -3.54 8.28
N GLY A 122 7.96 -3.30 8.65
CA GLY A 122 8.38 -3.09 10.02
C GLY A 122 7.67 -1.91 10.68
N GLY A 123 7.60 -0.77 9.98
CA GLY A 123 6.88 0.43 10.43
C GLY A 123 5.39 0.16 10.69
N ILE A 124 4.71 -0.51 9.74
CA ILE A 124 3.30 -0.88 9.86
C ILE A 124 3.06 -1.77 11.09
N LYS A 125 3.91 -2.79 11.29
CA LYS A 125 3.83 -3.68 12.47
C LYS A 125 4.06 -2.91 13.77
N GLY A 126 5.00 -1.97 13.79
CA GLY A 126 5.26 -1.10 14.94
C GLY A 126 4.03 -0.28 15.33
N ARG A 127 3.46 0.47 14.39
CA ARG A 127 2.25 1.28 14.63
C ARG A 127 1.07 0.45 15.11
N ARG A 128 0.87 -0.74 14.52
CA ARG A 128 -0.22 -1.65 14.94
C ARG A 128 -0.03 -2.12 16.39
N ARG A 129 1.20 -2.45 16.79
CA ARG A 129 1.52 -2.85 18.17
C ARG A 129 1.27 -1.70 19.15
N GLU A 130 1.74 -0.50 18.83
CA GLU A 130 1.52 0.69 19.67
C GLU A 130 0.03 1.01 19.82
N ALA A 131 -0.74 0.95 18.75
CA ALA A 131 -2.19 1.16 18.79
C ALA A 131 -2.90 0.11 19.67
N GLN A 132 -2.50 -1.16 19.58
CA GLN A 132 -3.02 -2.24 20.42
C GLN A 132 -2.68 -2.04 21.90
N GLN A 133 -1.43 -1.65 22.21
CA GLN A 133 -1.00 -1.35 23.58
C GLN A 133 -1.77 -0.18 24.18
N ARG A 134 -1.95 0.90 23.42
CA ARG A 134 -2.76 2.06 23.85
C ARG A 134 -4.21 1.68 24.11
N ALA A 135 -4.83 0.90 23.22
CA ALA A 135 -6.20 0.44 23.39
C ALA A 135 -6.36 -0.48 24.62
N ALA A 136 -5.38 -1.35 24.90
CA ALA A 136 -5.38 -2.20 26.09
C ALA A 136 -5.22 -1.38 27.39
N ALA A 137 -4.31 -0.40 27.40
CA ALA A 137 -4.09 0.47 28.55
C ALA A 137 -5.34 1.33 28.87
N ALA A 138 -6.03 1.85 27.85
CA ALA A 138 -7.25 2.62 28.02
C ALA A 138 -8.39 1.80 28.68
N ARG A 139 -8.51 0.51 28.33
CA ARG A 139 -9.49 -0.41 28.94
C ARG A 139 -9.20 -0.70 30.41
N LEU A 140 -7.92 -0.78 30.79
CA LEU A 140 -7.52 -0.97 32.18
C LEU A 140 -7.72 0.30 33.00
N GLY A 141 -7.44 1.48 32.43
CA GLY A 141 -7.64 2.78 33.09
C GLY A 141 -9.10 3.12 33.37
N SER A 142 -10.03 2.76 32.48
CA SER A 142 -11.48 2.99 32.71
C SER A 142 -12.06 2.10 33.80
N ALA A 143 -11.46 0.92 34.06
CA ALA A 143 -11.88 0.04 35.15
C ALA A 143 -11.50 0.60 36.54
N SER A 144 -10.39 1.32 36.64
CA SER A 144 -9.96 1.95 37.90
C SER A 144 -10.75 3.21 38.28
N SER A 145 -11.31 3.95 37.31
CA SER A 145 -12.09 5.18 37.59
C SER A 145 -13.54 4.92 38.02
N GLY A 146 -14.07 3.72 37.82
CA GLY A 146 -15.43 3.35 38.21
C GLY A 146 -15.61 2.89 39.66
N ALA A 147 -14.51 2.72 40.41
CA ALA A 147 -14.55 2.14 41.77
C ALA A 147 -14.62 3.16 42.92
N SER A 148 -14.66 4.47 42.64
CA SER A 148 -14.51 5.52 43.68
C SER A 148 -15.81 6.18 44.18
N THR A 149 -17.01 5.72 43.82
CA THR A 149 -18.29 6.37 44.24
C THR A 149 -19.14 5.59 45.24
N ALA A 150 -18.68 4.48 45.80
CA ALA A 150 -19.44 3.69 46.77
C ALA A 150 -18.80 3.66 48.17
N ALA A 151 -18.62 4.82 48.80
CA ALA A 151 -18.25 4.87 50.22
C ALA A 151 -18.65 6.21 50.87
N SER A 152 -19.96 6.48 51.03
CA SER A 152 -20.50 7.44 52.03
C SER A 152 -22.03 7.36 52.09
N ALA A 153 -22.57 6.33 52.76
CA ALA A 153 -23.96 6.33 53.22
C ALA A 153 -24.18 5.28 54.33
N ALA A 154 -23.53 5.48 55.47
CA ALA A 154 -23.95 4.95 56.75
C ALA A 154 -23.61 6.04 57.77
N THR A 155 -24.55 6.76 58.37
CA THR A 155 -25.22 6.31 59.60
C THR A 155 -26.32 7.31 59.94
N SER A 156 -27.56 6.86 60.11
CA SER A 156 -28.46 7.44 61.13
C SER A 156 -29.58 6.43 61.44
N SER A 157 -29.38 5.74 62.55
CA SER A 157 -30.31 4.85 63.22
C SER A 157 -31.43 5.61 63.94
N GLY A 158 -32.65 5.09 63.83
CA GLY A 158 -33.54 4.86 64.99
C GLY A 158 -34.34 6.04 65.55
N GLY A 159 -35.67 5.92 65.52
CA GLY A 159 -36.59 6.73 66.33
C GLY A 159 -38.05 6.41 66.05
N LEU A 160 -38.58 5.38 66.73
CA LEU A 160 -40.00 5.00 66.77
C LEU A 160 -40.77 5.84 67.82
N GLY A 161 -42.07 6.05 67.58
CA GLY A 161 -43.07 6.55 68.53
C GLY A 161 -43.71 7.85 68.03
N GLY A 162 -45.02 8.03 67.87
CA GLY A 162 -46.20 7.37 68.45
C GLY A 162 -47.11 8.48 69.01
N GLY A 163 -48.42 8.44 68.72
CA GLY A 163 -49.44 9.16 69.50
C GLY A 163 -50.21 10.29 68.81
N ASP A 164 -51.46 9.97 68.45
CA ASP A 164 -52.74 10.65 68.73
C ASP A 164 -52.92 12.17 68.53
N GLY A 165 -54.04 12.50 67.87
CA GLY A 165 -54.65 13.83 67.81
C GLY A 165 -55.57 14.01 66.63
#